data_AF-A0A8D2M713-F1
#
_entry.id   AF-A0A8D2M713-F1
#
_cell.length_a   1.000
_cell.length_b   1.000
_cell.length_c   1.000
_cell.angle_alpha   90.00
_cell.angle_beta   90.00
_cell.angle_gamma   90.00
#
_symmetry.space_group_name_H-M   'P 1'
#
loop_
_entity.id
_entity.type
_entity.pdbx_description
1 polymer ?
#
loop_
_entity_poly.entity_id
_entity_poly.type
_entity_poly.pdbx_seq_one_letter_code
_entity_poly.pdbx_strand_id
1 'polypeptide(L)'
;MHGTKMGWPCVFLSFWCYSPLLMLYFHFLMLYFGVFFIFQRQAKYTENRLKAIKARNEYLLALEATNASVFKYYIHDLSDLIDCCDLGYHASLNRALRTFLSAELNLEQSKHEGLDAIENAVENLDANSDKQRLMEMYNNVFCPPMKFEFQPHMGDMESQLCAQQPVQSELVQRCQQLQSRLSTLKIENEEVKKTMEATLQTIQDIVTIEDFDVSDCFQYSNSMESVKSTVSETFMSKPSIAKRRANQQETEQFYFTVRG
;
A
#
# COMPACT_ATOMS: atom_id res chain seq x y z
N MET A 1 -39.66 79.33 -42.35
CA MET A 1 -41.11 79.61 -42.57
C MET A 1 -41.72 79.99 -41.23
N HIS A 2 -42.42 81.14 -41.19
CA HIS A 2 -43.36 81.62 -40.16
C HIS A 2 -42.81 81.74 -38.71
N GLY A 3 -42.54 82.91 -38.11
CA GLY A 3 -42.94 84.27 -38.41
C GLY A 3 -44.04 84.76 -37.47
N THR A 4 -43.66 85.36 -36.33
CA THR A 4 -44.49 86.36 -35.63
C THR A 4 -43.60 87.28 -34.78
N LYS A 5 -43.20 88.40 -35.41
CA LYS A 5 -42.77 89.61 -34.71
C LYS A 5 -44.00 90.21 -34.04
N MET A 6 -44.01 90.35 -32.71
CA MET A 6 -44.83 91.37 -32.06
C MET A 6 -43.91 92.55 -31.75
N GLY A 7 -44.06 93.58 -32.58
CA GLY A 7 -43.33 94.83 -32.46
C GLY A 7 -43.69 95.52 -31.14
N TRP A 8 -42.66 96.05 -30.50
CA TRP A 8 -42.85 97.12 -29.53
C TRP A 8 -43.38 98.34 -30.29
N PRO A 9 -44.57 98.87 -29.95
CA PRO A 9 -45.00 100.14 -30.53
C PRO A 9 -44.07 101.22 -30.00
N CYS A 10 -43.43 101.97 -30.90
CA CYS A 10 -42.70 103.22 -30.64
C CYS A 10 -43.57 104.35 -30.01
N VAL A 11 -44.72 104.02 -29.42
CA VAL A 11 -45.64 104.97 -28.78
C VAL A 11 -45.25 105.23 -27.31
N PHE A 12 -44.31 104.47 -26.75
CA PHE A 12 -43.96 104.56 -25.33
C PHE A 12 -43.05 105.73 -24.95
N LEU A 13 -42.37 106.40 -25.88
CA LEU A 13 -41.41 107.47 -25.53
C LEU A 13 -42.00 108.87 -25.46
N SER A 14 -43.23 109.11 -25.96
CA SER A 14 -43.79 110.48 -26.03
C SER A 14 -44.65 110.89 -24.81
N PHE A 15 -44.95 109.97 -23.89
CA PHE A 15 -45.79 110.24 -22.71
C PHE A 15 -45.00 110.60 -21.44
N TRP A 16 -43.66 110.57 -21.50
CA TRP A 16 -42.82 110.59 -20.31
C TRP A 16 -42.43 111.99 -19.82
N CYS A 17 -42.98 113.05 -20.42
CA CYS A 17 -42.62 114.44 -20.10
C CYS A 17 -43.64 115.22 -19.25
N TYR A 18 -44.79 114.65 -18.86
CA TYR A 18 -45.88 115.43 -18.22
C TYR A 18 -46.32 115.00 -16.82
N SER A 19 -45.74 113.97 -16.21
CA SER A 19 -45.99 113.71 -14.78
C SER A 19 -44.86 112.91 -14.11
N PRO A 20 -44.01 113.55 -13.28
CA PRO A 20 -42.96 112.85 -12.53
C PRO A 20 -43.53 111.76 -11.60
N LEU A 21 -44.79 111.89 -11.15
CA LEU A 21 -45.51 110.89 -10.36
C LEU A 21 -45.77 109.59 -11.12
N LEU A 22 -46.10 109.66 -12.41
CA LEU A 22 -46.37 108.46 -13.22
C LEU A 22 -45.09 107.68 -13.54
N MET A 23 -43.99 108.40 -13.73
CA MET A 23 -42.65 107.86 -13.96
C MET A 23 -42.11 107.17 -12.69
N LEU A 24 -42.27 107.80 -11.52
CA LEU A 24 -41.99 107.20 -10.22
C LEU A 24 -42.84 105.95 -9.94
N TYR A 25 -44.13 105.98 -10.29
CA TYR A 25 -45.02 104.83 -10.15
C TYR A 25 -44.59 103.66 -11.04
N PHE A 26 -44.23 103.91 -12.29
CA PHE A 26 -43.74 102.88 -13.21
C PHE A 26 -42.39 102.30 -12.76
N HIS A 27 -41.49 103.13 -12.25
CA HIS A 27 -40.20 102.68 -11.69
C HIS A 27 -40.40 101.87 -10.41
N PHE A 28 -41.34 102.27 -9.54
CA PHE A 28 -41.72 101.52 -8.35
C PHE A 28 -42.38 100.18 -8.69
N LEU A 29 -43.25 100.15 -9.71
CA LEU A 29 -43.87 98.93 -10.21
C LEU A 29 -42.83 97.98 -10.82
N MET A 30 -41.88 98.49 -11.60
CA MET A 30 -40.74 97.72 -12.14
C MET A 30 -39.83 97.20 -11.03
N LEU A 31 -39.55 97.99 -9.99
CA LEU A 31 -38.79 97.54 -8.82
C LEU A 31 -39.55 96.47 -8.04
N TYR A 32 -40.85 96.62 -7.86
CA TYR A 32 -41.71 95.67 -7.16
C TYR A 32 -41.81 94.34 -7.93
N PHE A 33 -42.09 94.38 -9.24
CA PHE A 33 -42.08 93.18 -10.08
C PHE A 33 -40.68 92.56 -10.20
N GLY A 34 -39.63 93.37 -10.24
CA GLY A 34 -38.24 92.90 -10.23
C GLY A 34 -37.89 92.17 -8.94
N VAL A 35 -38.20 92.75 -7.77
CA VAL A 35 -38.00 92.13 -6.45
C VAL A 35 -38.89 90.90 -6.27
N PHE A 36 -40.14 90.94 -6.73
CA PHE A 36 -41.07 89.80 -6.70
C PHE A 36 -40.58 88.63 -7.57
N PHE A 37 -40.09 88.91 -8.78
CA PHE A 37 -39.52 87.89 -9.68
C PHE A 37 -38.23 87.29 -9.10
N ILE A 38 -37.38 88.11 -8.48
CA ILE A 38 -36.20 87.63 -7.74
C ILE A 38 -36.61 86.70 -6.60
N PHE A 39 -37.64 87.06 -5.83
CA PHE A 39 -38.16 86.23 -4.74
C PHE A 39 -38.76 84.91 -5.24
N GLN A 40 -39.53 84.94 -6.34
CA GLN A 40 -40.09 83.74 -6.98
C GLN A 40 -38.99 82.81 -7.52
N ARG A 41 -37.94 83.35 -8.14
CA ARG A 41 -36.78 82.59 -8.60
C ARG A 41 -36.01 81.98 -7.42
N GLN A 42 -35.87 82.71 -6.32
CA GLN A 42 -35.22 82.23 -5.11
C GLN A 42 -36.01 81.06 -4.49
N ALA A 43 -37.34 81.13 -4.43
CA ALA A 43 -38.19 80.04 -3.93
C ALA A 43 -38.11 78.77 -4.81
N LYS A 44 -38.12 78.93 -6.15
CA LYS A 44 -37.94 77.80 -7.08
C LYS A 44 -36.54 77.20 -6.98
N TYR A 45 -35.51 78.03 -6.78
CA TYR A 45 -34.15 77.57 -6.55
C TYR A 45 -34.03 76.77 -5.25
N THR A 46 -34.61 77.24 -4.14
CA THR A 46 -34.56 76.51 -2.86
C THR A 46 -35.30 75.18 -2.94
N GLU A 47 -36.47 75.13 -3.61
CA GLU A 47 -37.20 73.89 -3.85
C GLU A 47 -36.38 72.88 -4.68
N ASN A 48 -35.81 73.33 -5.81
CA ASN A 48 -34.99 72.47 -6.67
C ASN A 48 -33.69 72.02 -5.98
N ARG A 49 -33.06 72.90 -5.19
CA ARG A 49 -31.90 72.56 -4.37
C ARG A 49 -32.27 71.47 -3.34
N LEU A 50 -33.43 71.58 -2.70
CA LEU A 50 -33.90 70.56 -1.76
C LEU A 50 -34.16 69.22 -2.49
N LYS A 51 -34.77 69.24 -3.67
CA LYS A 51 -34.96 68.02 -4.50
C LYS A 51 -33.62 67.37 -4.88
N ALA A 52 -32.64 68.17 -5.29
CA ALA A 52 -31.30 67.68 -5.61
C ALA A 52 -30.58 67.09 -4.39
N ILE A 53 -30.72 67.71 -3.20
CA ILE A 53 -30.18 67.17 -1.95
C ILE A 53 -30.84 65.85 -1.59
N LYS A 54 -32.18 65.75 -1.70
CA LYS A 54 -32.90 64.49 -1.46
C LYS A 54 -32.45 63.39 -2.42
N ALA A 55 -32.39 63.68 -3.72
CA ALA A 55 -31.91 62.71 -4.71
C ALA A 55 -30.46 62.27 -4.47
N ARG A 56 -29.58 63.20 -4.06
CA ARG A 56 -28.20 62.87 -3.66
C ARG A 56 -28.17 61.97 -2.43
N ASN A 57 -29.01 62.23 -1.42
CA ASN A 57 -29.08 61.41 -0.22
C ASN A 57 -29.58 59.99 -0.54
N GLU A 58 -30.64 59.86 -1.35
CA GLU A 58 -31.12 58.55 -1.83
C GLU A 58 -30.03 57.80 -2.60
N TYR A 59 -29.28 58.49 -3.46
CA TYR A 59 -28.13 57.90 -4.14
C TYR A 59 -27.06 57.39 -3.15
N LEU A 60 -26.72 58.16 -2.13
CA LEU A 60 -25.73 57.73 -1.12
C LEU A 60 -26.22 56.52 -0.31
N LEU A 61 -27.52 56.47 0.03
CA LEU A 61 -28.12 55.30 0.69
C LEU A 61 -28.08 54.06 -0.20
N ALA A 62 -28.44 54.21 -1.48
CA ALA A 62 -28.37 53.12 -2.45
C ALA A 62 -26.93 52.65 -2.70
N LEU A 63 -25.96 53.58 -2.71
CA LEU A 63 -24.54 53.27 -2.84
C LEU A 63 -24.05 52.42 -1.67
N GLU A 64 -24.40 52.79 -0.43
CA GLU A 64 -24.01 52.03 0.76
C GLU A 64 -24.66 50.63 0.76
N ALA A 65 -25.95 50.53 0.42
CA ALA A 65 -26.63 49.25 0.30
C ALA A 65 -26.01 48.35 -0.80
N THR A 66 -25.58 48.95 -1.92
CA THR A 66 -24.90 48.23 -3.01
C THR A 66 -23.53 47.72 -2.56
N ASN A 67 -22.73 48.57 -1.90
CA ASN A 67 -21.43 48.18 -1.35
C ASN A 67 -21.56 47.04 -0.33
N ALA A 68 -22.54 47.11 0.58
CA ALA A 68 -22.82 46.05 1.54
C ALA A 68 -23.23 44.73 0.85
N SER A 69 -24.02 44.80 -0.22
CA SER A 69 -24.42 43.63 -1.00
C SER A 69 -23.24 42.97 -1.73
N VAL A 70 -22.38 43.79 -2.36
CA VAL A 70 -21.16 43.31 -3.03
C VAL A 70 -20.21 42.69 -2.02
N PHE A 71 -19.99 43.35 -0.87
CA PHE A 71 -19.16 42.81 0.20
C PHE A 71 -19.69 41.46 0.68
N LYS A 72 -20.99 41.36 0.99
CA LYS A 72 -21.59 40.11 1.43
C LYS A 72 -21.41 38.99 0.40
N TYR A 73 -21.68 39.29 -0.87
CA TYR A 73 -21.57 38.30 -1.94
C TYR A 73 -20.14 37.72 -2.04
N TYR A 74 -19.13 38.58 -2.08
CA TYR A 74 -17.74 38.13 -2.28
C TYR A 74 -17.09 37.57 -1.02
N ILE A 75 -17.46 38.05 0.16
CA ILE A 75 -16.82 37.66 1.42
C ILE A 75 -17.53 36.47 2.08
N HIS A 76 -18.84 36.31 1.89
CA HIS A 76 -19.63 35.27 2.53
C HIS A 76 -20.29 34.34 1.52
N ASP A 77 -21.16 34.86 0.64
CA ASP A 77 -22.03 34.00 -0.16
C ASP A 77 -21.26 33.08 -1.12
N LEU A 78 -20.12 33.53 -1.66
CA LEU A 78 -19.25 32.68 -2.50
C LEU A 78 -18.62 31.51 -1.72
N SER A 79 -18.22 31.73 -0.46
CA SER A 79 -17.68 30.65 0.38
C SER A 79 -18.77 29.64 0.69
N ASP A 80 -19.94 30.11 1.13
CA ASP A 80 -21.08 29.26 1.46
C ASP A 80 -21.53 28.41 0.24
N LEU A 81 -21.46 28.99 -0.97
CA LEU A 81 -21.77 28.27 -2.21
C LEU A 81 -20.78 27.11 -2.48
N ILE A 82 -19.48 27.32 -2.24
CA ILE A 82 -18.47 26.27 -2.38
C ILE A 82 -18.70 25.16 -1.35
N ASP A 83 -18.96 25.53 -0.09
CA ASP A 83 -19.27 24.57 0.97
C ASP A 83 -20.52 23.73 0.62
N CYS A 84 -21.52 24.33 -0.01
CA CYS A 84 -22.69 23.61 -0.52
C CYS A 84 -22.35 22.66 -1.67
N CYS A 85 -21.39 23.01 -2.53
CA CYS A 85 -20.94 22.14 -3.62
C CYS A 85 -20.14 20.93 -3.11
N ASP A 86 -19.36 21.12 -2.05
CA ASP A 86 -18.53 20.06 -1.44
C ASP A 86 -19.32 19.17 -0.46
N LEU A 87 -20.56 19.54 -0.14
CA LEU A 87 -21.39 18.89 0.86
C LEU A 87 -21.53 17.39 0.58
N GLY A 88 -20.86 16.59 1.41
CA GLY A 88 -20.91 15.12 1.36
C GLY A 88 -20.00 14.46 0.32
N TYR A 89 -19.31 15.22 -0.55
CA TYR A 89 -18.39 14.65 -1.55
C TYR A 89 -17.22 13.92 -0.88
N HIS A 90 -16.44 14.61 -0.05
CA HIS A 90 -15.30 14.02 0.65
C HIS A 90 -15.70 12.87 1.58
N ALA A 91 -16.84 13.00 2.28
CA ALA A 91 -17.36 11.96 3.16
C ALA A 91 -17.70 10.69 2.38
N SER A 92 -18.36 10.83 1.22
CA SER A 92 -18.72 9.70 0.35
C SER A 92 -17.49 9.05 -0.27
N LEU A 93 -16.55 9.84 -0.77
CA LEU A 93 -15.29 9.34 -1.32
C LEU A 93 -14.45 8.60 -0.28
N ASN A 94 -14.31 9.16 0.93
CA ASN A 94 -13.61 8.51 2.04
C ASN A 94 -14.23 7.14 2.39
N ARG A 95 -15.58 7.03 2.40
CA ARG A 95 -16.26 5.75 2.64
C ARG A 95 -15.99 4.74 1.53
N ALA A 96 -16.01 5.17 0.27
CA ALA A 96 -15.71 4.30 -0.87
C ALA A 96 -14.26 3.77 -0.79
N LEU A 97 -13.29 4.65 -0.56
CA LEU A 97 -11.88 4.27 -0.43
C LEU A 97 -11.63 3.39 0.80
N ARG A 98 -12.30 3.63 1.92
CA ARG A 98 -12.22 2.76 3.11
C ARG A 98 -12.80 1.37 2.86
N THR A 99 -13.84 1.27 2.03
CA THR A 99 -14.40 -0.03 1.63
C THR A 99 -13.39 -0.81 0.80
N PHE A 100 -12.73 -0.14 -0.15
CA PHE A 100 -11.63 -0.72 -0.93
C PHE A 100 -10.48 -1.19 -0.01
N LEU A 101 -9.97 -0.32 0.87
CA LEU A 101 -8.90 -0.67 1.80
C LEU A 101 -9.28 -1.85 2.72
N SER A 102 -10.53 -1.87 3.19
CA SER A 102 -11.04 -2.98 4.00
C SER A 102 -11.03 -4.29 3.21
N ALA A 103 -11.41 -4.28 1.93
CA ALA A 103 -11.41 -5.46 1.09
C ALA A 103 -9.98 -5.99 0.88
N GLU A 104 -9.03 -5.12 0.53
CA GLU A 104 -7.62 -5.48 0.36
C GLU A 104 -7.01 -6.06 1.64
N LEU A 105 -7.30 -5.46 2.81
CA LEU A 105 -6.81 -5.95 4.09
C LEU A 105 -7.33 -7.35 4.42
N ASN A 106 -8.63 -7.61 4.20
CA ASN A 106 -9.21 -8.94 4.45
C ASN A 106 -8.66 -9.98 3.47
N LEU A 107 -8.39 -9.59 2.21
CA LEU A 107 -7.77 -10.48 1.24
C LEU A 107 -6.35 -10.85 1.64
N GLU A 108 -5.53 -9.88 2.05
CA GLU A 108 -4.16 -10.16 2.51
C GLU A 108 -4.16 -11.01 3.79
N GLN A 109 -5.09 -10.77 4.72
CA GLN A 109 -5.24 -11.62 5.91
C GLN A 109 -5.58 -13.06 5.53
N SER A 110 -6.57 -13.28 4.66
CA SER A 110 -6.95 -14.63 4.21
C SER A 110 -5.79 -15.34 3.49
N LYS A 111 -5.01 -14.59 2.71
CA LYS A 111 -3.80 -15.12 2.05
C LYS A 111 -2.73 -15.49 3.08
N HIS A 112 -2.50 -14.65 4.08
CA HIS A 112 -1.55 -14.92 5.16
C HIS A 112 -1.91 -16.19 5.92
N GLU A 113 -3.19 -16.37 6.28
CA GLU A 113 -3.69 -17.60 6.91
C GLU A 113 -3.39 -18.86 6.05
N GLY A 114 -3.53 -18.75 4.73
CA GLY A 114 -3.17 -19.82 3.81
C GLY A 114 -1.67 -20.10 3.74
N LEU A 115 -0.83 -19.05 3.78
CA LEU A 115 0.62 -19.18 3.82
C LEU A 115 1.09 -19.83 5.13
N ASP A 116 0.54 -19.41 6.27
CA ASP A 116 0.84 -19.98 7.58
C ASP A 116 0.50 -21.48 7.61
N ALA A 117 -0.62 -21.88 7.02
CA ALA A 117 -0.99 -23.31 6.93
C ALA A 117 0.04 -24.13 6.12
N ILE A 118 0.60 -23.55 5.05
CA ILE A 118 1.65 -24.19 4.25
C ILE A 118 2.97 -24.21 5.02
N GLU A 119 3.34 -23.12 5.69
CA GLU A 119 4.54 -23.04 6.53
C GLU A 119 4.51 -24.12 7.63
N ASN A 120 3.40 -24.23 8.34
CA ASN A 120 3.17 -25.32 9.30
C ASN A 120 3.30 -26.71 8.64
N ALA A 121 2.79 -26.90 7.42
CA ALA A 121 2.94 -28.18 6.72
C ALA A 121 4.40 -28.48 6.33
N VAL A 122 5.17 -27.46 5.98
CA VAL A 122 6.62 -27.57 5.68
C VAL A 122 7.41 -27.92 6.93
N GLU A 123 7.14 -27.27 8.05
CA GLU A 123 7.80 -27.57 9.34
C GLU A 123 7.52 -29.00 9.83
N ASN A 124 6.38 -29.57 9.46
CA ASN A 124 5.98 -30.93 9.83
C ASN A 124 6.49 -32.03 8.86
N LEU A 125 7.34 -31.69 7.88
CA LEU A 125 7.98 -32.71 7.02
C LEU A 125 8.96 -33.58 7.84
N ASP A 126 8.58 -34.83 8.09
CA ASP A 126 9.36 -35.78 8.87
C ASP A 126 9.45 -37.16 8.20
N ALA A 127 10.60 -37.42 7.58
CA ALA A 127 10.88 -38.68 6.90
C ALA A 127 10.86 -39.90 7.84
N ASN A 128 11.16 -39.75 9.14
CA ASN A 128 11.13 -40.86 10.08
C ASN A 128 9.69 -41.21 10.48
N SER A 129 8.85 -40.20 10.71
CA SER A 129 7.41 -40.38 10.94
C SER A 129 6.74 -41.04 9.73
N ASP A 130 7.05 -40.57 8.51
CA ASP A 130 6.53 -41.16 7.27
C ASP A 130 6.99 -42.62 7.09
N LYS A 131 8.27 -42.92 7.36
CA LYS A 131 8.81 -44.28 7.35
C LYS A 131 8.09 -45.18 8.35
N GLN A 132 7.84 -44.69 9.57
CA GLN A 132 7.11 -45.44 10.60
C GLN A 132 5.69 -45.75 10.13
N ARG A 133 4.95 -44.74 9.64
CA ARG A 133 3.60 -44.91 9.10
C ARG A 133 3.57 -45.92 7.95
N LEU A 134 4.57 -45.88 7.07
CA LEU A 134 4.71 -46.85 5.98
C LEU A 134 4.91 -48.29 6.51
N MET A 135 5.80 -48.47 7.47
CA MET A 135 6.08 -49.79 8.07
C MET A 135 4.87 -50.35 8.82
N GLU A 136 4.10 -49.49 9.50
CA GLU A 136 2.87 -49.85 10.19
C GLU A 136 1.76 -50.22 9.19
N MET A 137 1.57 -49.42 8.14
CA MET A 137 0.59 -49.66 7.09
C MET A 137 0.82 -50.98 6.35
N TYR A 138 2.09 -51.35 6.13
CA TYR A 138 2.48 -52.60 5.48
C TYR A 138 3.16 -53.57 6.44
N ASN A 139 2.62 -53.73 7.65
CA ASN A 139 3.22 -54.57 8.69
C ASN A 139 3.58 -55.99 8.20
N ASN A 140 2.70 -56.63 7.42
CA ASN A 140 2.92 -57.99 6.90
C ASN A 140 4.13 -58.11 5.96
N VAL A 141 4.62 -57.00 5.38
CA VAL A 141 5.80 -56.97 4.50
C VAL A 141 7.08 -56.83 5.34
N PHE A 142 7.02 -56.05 6.42
CA PHE A 142 8.19 -55.70 7.23
C PHE A 142 8.31 -56.49 8.53
N CYS A 143 7.31 -57.31 8.89
CA CYS A 143 7.35 -58.13 10.09
C CYS A 143 8.49 -59.16 9.97
N PRO A 144 9.39 -59.25 10.98
CA PRO A 144 10.47 -60.22 10.94
C PRO A 144 9.91 -61.65 10.99
N PRO A 145 10.47 -62.59 10.20
CA PRO A 145 10.05 -63.98 10.26
C PRO A 145 10.41 -64.61 11.60
N MET A 146 9.78 -65.76 11.91
CA MET A 146 10.16 -66.56 13.08
C MET A 146 11.63 -66.97 12.99
N LYS A 147 12.31 -67.02 14.15
CA LYS A 147 13.68 -67.52 14.22
C LYS A 147 13.70 -68.98 13.81
N PHE A 148 14.76 -69.38 13.11
CA PHE A 148 15.02 -70.78 12.86
C PHE A 148 15.30 -71.50 14.18
N GLU A 149 14.68 -72.67 14.34
CA GLU A 149 14.89 -73.55 15.47
C GLU A 149 15.59 -74.83 15.02
N PHE A 150 16.43 -75.39 15.90
CA PHE A 150 17.07 -76.68 15.65
C PHE A 150 16.01 -77.77 15.44
N GLN A 151 16.13 -78.52 14.35
CA GLN A 151 15.22 -79.62 14.01
C GLN A 151 15.95 -80.96 14.23
N PRO A 152 15.56 -81.75 15.25
CA PRO A 152 16.20 -83.04 15.53
C PRO A 152 15.98 -84.03 14.38
N HIS A 153 17.05 -84.65 13.91
CA HIS A 153 16.96 -85.68 12.87
C HIS A 153 16.84 -87.07 13.51
N MET A 154 15.81 -87.85 13.15
CA MET A 154 15.62 -89.24 13.61
C MET A 154 15.59 -89.43 15.14
N GLY A 155 15.04 -88.46 15.87
CA GLY A 155 14.97 -88.52 17.34
C GLY A 155 16.29 -88.25 18.04
N ASP A 156 17.19 -87.47 17.42
CA ASP A 156 18.36 -86.92 18.09
C ASP A 156 17.96 -86.21 19.39
N MET A 157 18.62 -86.60 20.49
CA MET A 157 18.34 -86.10 21.83
C MET A 157 19.22 -84.90 22.19
N GLU A 158 20.26 -84.63 21.41
CA GLU A 158 21.21 -83.55 21.66
C GLU A 158 20.76 -82.28 20.92
N SER A 159 20.62 -81.18 21.66
CA SER A 159 20.22 -79.86 21.13
C SER A 159 21.24 -78.76 21.44
N GLN A 160 22.39 -79.14 21.99
CA GLN A 160 23.45 -78.25 22.46
C GLN A 160 24.81 -78.72 21.97
N LEU A 161 25.80 -77.83 22.03
CA LEU A 161 27.18 -78.16 21.65
C LEU A 161 27.77 -79.21 22.60
N CYS A 162 28.22 -80.34 22.05
CA CYS A 162 28.99 -81.34 22.80
C CYS A 162 30.48 -80.92 22.85
N ALA A 163 30.95 -80.54 24.05
CA ALA A 163 32.31 -80.04 24.27
C ALA A 163 33.20 -81.04 25.06
N GLN A 164 33.00 -82.34 24.85
CA GLN A 164 33.79 -83.42 25.48
C GLN A 164 35.01 -83.80 24.61
N GLN A 165 35.99 -84.52 25.16
CA GLN A 165 37.10 -85.04 24.35
C GLN A 165 36.59 -86.13 23.37
N PRO A 166 37.10 -86.17 22.12
CA PRO A 166 38.27 -85.44 21.60
C PRO A 166 37.95 -84.07 20.96
N VAL A 167 36.68 -83.69 20.79
CA VAL A 167 36.28 -82.49 20.02
C VAL A 167 36.49 -81.16 20.75
N GLN A 168 36.68 -81.20 22.08
CA GLN A 168 36.85 -79.99 22.90
C GLN A 168 38.02 -79.10 22.46
N SER A 169 39.19 -79.67 22.12
CA SER A 169 40.37 -78.90 21.73
C SER A 169 40.16 -78.16 20.41
N GLU A 170 39.50 -78.80 19.44
CA GLU A 170 39.14 -78.20 18.15
C GLU A 170 38.13 -77.06 18.34
N LEU A 171 37.13 -77.23 19.21
CA LEU A 171 36.16 -76.18 19.54
C LEU A 171 36.83 -74.97 20.20
N VAL A 172 37.76 -75.18 21.14
CA VAL A 172 38.51 -74.09 21.79
C VAL A 172 39.36 -73.35 20.76
N GLN A 173 40.08 -74.06 19.89
CA GLN A 173 40.87 -73.46 18.80
C GLN A 173 39.96 -72.65 17.85
N ARG A 174 38.79 -73.19 17.52
CA ARG A 174 37.81 -72.50 16.66
C ARG A 174 37.27 -71.23 17.32
N CYS A 175 36.97 -71.26 18.62
CA CYS A 175 36.55 -70.07 19.37
C CYS A 175 37.62 -68.98 19.35
N GLN A 176 38.89 -69.34 19.58
CA GLN A 176 40.01 -68.38 19.52
C GLN A 176 40.17 -67.77 18.12
N GLN A 177 40.05 -68.60 17.08
CA GLN A 177 40.11 -68.15 15.68
C GLN A 177 38.93 -67.22 15.32
N LEU A 178 37.72 -67.54 15.76
CA LEU A 178 36.55 -66.69 15.55
C LEU A 178 36.70 -65.37 16.29
N GLN A 179 37.24 -65.39 17.51
CA GLN A 179 37.41 -64.20 18.32
C GLN A 179 38.46 -63.25 17.73
N SER A 180 39.60 -63.77 17.24
CA SER A 180 40.59 -62.95 16.55
C SER A 180 40.04 -62.36 15.26
N ARG A 181 39.36 -63.17 14.42
CA ARG A 181 38.73 -62.70 13.19
C ARG A 181 37.64 -61.65 13.45
N LEU A 182 36.79 -61.85 14.45
CA LEU A 182 35.76 -60.88 14.84
C LEU A 182 36.37 -59.57 15.32
N SER A 183 37.50 -59.62 16.03
CA SER A 183 38.21 -58.41 16.45
C SER A 183 38.66 -57.58 15.24
N THR A 184 39.26 -58.22 14.24
CA THR A 184 39.68 -57.55 13.00
C THR A 184 38.49 -56.98 12.24
N LEU A 185 37.45 -57.80 12.00
CA LEU A 185 36.25 -57.36 11.28
C LEU A 185 35.52 -56.21 11.97
N LYS A 186 35.51 -56.16 13.31
CA LYS A 186 34.92 -55.04 14.05
C LYS A 186 35.67 -53.74 13.82
N ILE A 187 37.01 -53.78 13.77
CA ILE A 187 37.83 -52.58 13.51
C ILE A 187 37.56 -52.08 12.09
N GLU A 188 37.65 -52.99 11.10
CA GLU A 188 37.37 -52.64 9.69
C GLU A 188 35.95 -52.07 9.50
N ASN A 189 34.94 -52.68 10.14
CA ASN A 189 33.56 -52.22 10.06
C ASN A 189 33.37 -50.83 10.68
N GLU A 190 34.02 -50.54 11.81
CA GLU A 190 33.97 -49.22 12.44
C GLU A 190 34.67 -48.14 11.61
N GLU A 191 35.75 -48.48 10.89
CA GLU A 191 36.39 -47.55 9.96
C GLU A 191 35.48 -47.21 8.78
N VAL A 192 34.89 -48.22 8.14
CA VAL A 192 33.92 -48.05 7.04
C VAL A 192 32.71 -47.24 7.51
N LYS A 193 32.18 -47.53 8.71
CA LYS A 193 31.06 -46.81 9.30
C LYS A 193 31.37 -45.33 9.52
N LYS A 194 32.56 -44.99 10.04
CA LYS A 194 32.96 -43.58 10.21
C LYS A 194 33.04 -42.85 8.88
N THR A 195 33.61 -43.48 7.85
CA THR A 195 33.65 -42.89 6.49
C THR A 195 32.24 -42.70 5.93
N MET A 196 31.34 -43.66 6.13
CA MET A 196 29.95 -43.58 5.72
C MET A 196 29.21 -42.44 6.43
N GLU A 197 29.35 -42.32 7.76
CA GLU A 197 28.72 -41.27 8.58
C GLU A 197 29.23 -39.88 8.20
N ALA A 198 30.55 -39.72 7.99
CA ALA A 198 31.12 -38.45 7.54
C ALA A 198 30.64 -38.05 6.14
N THR A 199 30.50 -39.03 5.23
CA THR A 199 29.96 -38.80 3.89
C THR A 199 28.48 -38.42 3.95
N LEU A 200 27.70 -39.10 4.81
CA LEU A 200 26.29 -38.76 5.04
C LEU A 200 26.12 -37.34 5.57
N GLN A 201 26.95 -36.93 6.53
CA GLN A 201 26.94 -35.56 7.04
C GLN A 201 27.21 -34.55 5.93
N THR A 202 28.18 -34.83 5.06
CA THR A 202 28.47 -33.97 3.90
C THR A 202 27.26 -33.86 2.96
N ILE A 203 26.56 -34.96 2.70
CA ILE A 203 25.33 -34.95 1.89
C ILE A 203 24.25 -34.12 2.59
N GLN A 204 24.07 -34.25 3.91
CA GLN A 204 23.12 -33.46 4.68
C GLN A 204 23.43 -31.97 4.56
N ASP A 205 24.69 -31.56 4.76
CA ASP A 205 25.11 -30.17 4.65
C ASP A 205 24.84 -29.58 3.25
N ILE A 206 24.95 -30.40 2.19
CA ILE A 206 24.65 -29.98 0.81
C ILE A 206 23.15 -29.75 0.61
N VAL A 207 22.29 -30.61 1.16
CA VAL A 207 20.84 -30.59 0.90
C VAL A 207 20.05 -29.70 1.87
N THR A 208 20.63 -29.32 3.01
CA THR A 208 19.99 -28.43 3.99
C THR A 208 20.47 -26.98 3.87
N ILE A 209 21.03 -26.60 2.72
CA ILE A 209 21.40 -25.20 2.46
C ILE A 209 20.14 -24.32 2.44
N GLU A 210 20.17 -23.18 3.13
CA GLU A 210 19.03 -22.25 3.22
C GLU A 210 19.06 -21.25 2.04
N ASP A 211 18.76 -21.73 0.82
CA ASP A 211 18.78 -20.92 -0.41
C ASP A 211 17.39 -20.53 -0.95
N PHE A 212 16.39 -20.42 -0.04
CA PHE A 212 15.00 -20.13 -0.36
C PHE A 212 14.57 -18.66 -0.19
N ASP A 213 15.36 -17.80 0.47
CA ASP A 213 15.05 -16.36 0.59
C ASP A 213 15.26 -15.64 -0.74
N VAL A 214 14.22 -14.96 -1.21
CA VAL A 214 14.18 -14.23 -2.49
C VAL A 214 13.87 -12.74 -2.31
N SER A 215 14.03 -12.19 -1.11
CA SER A 215 13.74 -10.79 -0.78
C SER A 215 14.43 -9.79 -1.72
N ASP A 216 15.66 -10.09 -2.13
CA ASP A 216 16.43 -9.28 -3.08
C ASP A 216 15.75 -9.14 -4.46
N CYS A 217 14.89 -10.09 -4.85
CA CYS A 217 14.14 -10.03 -6.11
C CYS A 217 13.03 -8.96 -6.10
N PHE A 218 12.63 -8.49 -4.92
CA PHE A 218 11.55 -7.49 -4.74
C PHE A 218 12.09 -6.09 -4.39
N GLN A 219 13.42 -5.91 -4.37
CA GLN A 219 14.06 -4.62 -4.20
C GLN A 219 14.06 -3.84 -5.53
N TYR A 220 12.96 -3.17 -5.84
CA TYR A 220 12.91 -2.24 -6.97
C TYR A 220 13.45 -0.88 -6.51
N SER A 221 14.70 -0.56 -6.87
CA SER A 221 15.22 0.81 -6.78
C SER A 221 14.37 1.72 -7.66
N ASN A 222 13.73 2.75 -7.10
CA ASN A 222 13.01 3.79 -7.86
C ASN A 222 13.93 4.67 -8.75
N SER A 223 15.19 4.28 -8.94
CA SER A 223 16.14 4.98 -9.79
C SER A 223 16.21 4.27 -11.13
N MET A 224 16.08 5.02 -12.22
CA MET A 224 16.30 4.56 -13.61
C MET A 224 17.75 4.12 -13.90
N GLU A 225 18.58 3.96 -12.87
CA GLU A 225 19.92 3.41 -12.97
C GLU A 225 19.89 1.91 -12.66
N SER A 226 19.93 1.13 -13.74
CA SER A 226 20.16 -0.31 -13.74
C SER A 226 21.48 -0.64 -13.03
N VAL A 227 21.43 -0.85 -11.71
CA VAL A 227 22.52 -1.50 -10.98
C VAL A 227 22.24 -3.00 -10.98
N LYS A 228 22.79 -3.66 -11.99
CA LYS A 228 22.93 -5.11 -12.04
C LYS A 228 23.63 -5.56 -10.76
N SER A 229 22.94 -6.29 -9.89
CA SER A 229 23.51 -6.82 -8.64
C SER A 229 24.62 -7.83 -8.98
N THR A 230 25.88 -7.39 -8.92
CA THR A 230 27.06 -8.18 -9.31
C THR A 230 27.37 -9.33 -8.36
N VAL A 231 26.73 -9.39 -7.18
CA VAL A 231 27.03 -10.41 -6.16
C VAL A 231 26.33 -11.74 -6.45
N SER A 232 25.13 -11.72 -7.03
CA SER A 232 24.31 -12.92 -7.27
C SER A 232 24.68 -13.67 -8.57
N GLU A 233 25.35 -13.01 -9.52
CA GLU A 233 25.63 -13.60 -10.85
C GLU A 233 26.68 -14.74 -10.83
N THR A 234 27.60 -14.77 -9.87
CA THR A 234 28.69 -15.77 -9.86
C THR A 234 28.24 -17.09 -9.23
N PHE A 235 27.44 -17.05 -8.16
CA PHE A 235 26.95 -18.26 -7.47
C PHE A 235 25.86 -18.99 -8.27
N MET A 236 24.96 -18.23 -8.91
CA MET A 236 23.83 -18.75 -9.68
C MET A 236 24.13 -18.94 -11.18
N SER A 237 25.39 -18.84 -11.58
CA SER A 237 25.79 -19.10 -12.97
C SER A 237 25.49 -20.55 -13.38
N LYS A 238 25.08 -20.79 -14.62
CA LYS A 238 24.83 -22.17 -15.11
C LYS A 238 26.01 -23.13 -14.89
N PRO A 239 27.29 -22.73 -15.11
CA PRO A 239 28.44 -23.59 -14.83
C PRO A 239 28.66 -23.89 -13.34
N SER A 240 28.40 -22.94 -12.43
CA SER A 240 28.56 -23.17 -10.98
C SER A 240 27.52 -24.14 -10.44
N ILE A 241 26.26 -24.03 -10.89
CA ILE A 241 25.17 -24.95 -10.52
C ILE A 241 25.48 -26.38 -11.00
N ALA A 242 25.91 -26.53 -12.25
CA ALA A 242 26.26 -27.84 -12.81
C ALA A 242 27.40 -28.49 -12.03
N LYS A 243 28.42 -27.72 -11.65
CA LYS A 243 29.56 -28.21 -10.85
C LYS A 243 29.12 -28.66 -9.45
N ARG A 244 28.28 -27.89 -8.75
CA ARG A 244 27.72 -28.27 -7.44
C ARG A 244 26.93 -29.58 -7.53
N ARG A 245 26.08 -29.71 -8.54
CA ARG A 245 25.28 -30.92 -8.77
C ARG A 245 26.14 -32.15 -9.07
N ALA A 246 27.18 -32.00 -9.89
CA ALA A 246 28.10 -33.10 -10.17
C ALA A 246 28.83 -33.57 -8.90
N ASN A 247 29.28 -32.63 -8.07
CA ASN A 247 29.93 -32.95 -6.79
C ASN A 247 28.98 -33.64 -5.80
N GLN A 248 27.72 -33.22 -5.72
CA GLN A 248 26.69 -33.91 -4.92
C GLN A 248 26.51 -35.36 -5.40
N GLN A 249 26.37 -35.57 -6.71
CA GLN A 249 26.18 -36.91 -7.28
C GLN A 249 27.37 -37.85 -7.01
N GLU A 250 28.60 -37.33 -7.14
CA GLU A 250 29.81 -38.08 -6.82
C GLU A 250 29.86 -38.47 -5.32
N THR A 251 29.44 -37.55 -4.45
CA THR A 251 29.39 -37.78 -2.99
C THR A 251 28.33 -38.83 -2.64
N GLU A 252 27.13 -38.76 -3.23
CA GLU A 252 26.08 -39.76 -3.07
C GLU A 252 26.53 -41.14 -3.59
N GLN A 253 27.18 -41.19 -4.75
CA GLN A 253 27.72 -42.43 -5.31
C GLN A 253 28.78 -43.05 -4.38
N PHE A 254 29.66 -42.23 -3.82
CA PHE A 254 30.64 -42.67 -2.84
C PHE A 254 29.95 -43.21 -1.58
N TYR A 255 28.92 -42.52 -1.06
CA TYR A 255 28.14 -42.99 0.09
C TYR A 255 27.55 -44.38 -0.13
N PHE A 256 26.94 -44.65 -1.29
CA PHE A 256 26.41 -45.98 -1.61
C PHE A 256 27.50 -47.03 -1.79
N THR A 257 28.68 -46.64 -2.28
CA THR A 257 29.84 -47.55 -2.44
C THR A 257 30.43 -47.96 -1.09
N VAL A 258 30.45 -47.06 -0.11
CA VAL A 258 30.95 -47.36 1.25
C VAL A 258 29.91 -48.12 2.08
N ARG A 259 28.62 -47.89 1.83
CA ARG A 259 27.51 -48.56 2.53
C ARG A 259 27.26 -50.00 2.07
N GLY A 260 27.36 -50.25 0.76
CA GLY A 260 27.07 -51.54 0.12
C GLY A 260 28.16 -52.56 0.34
#